data_AF-A0A9Q6WMF6-F1
#
_entry.id   AF-A0A9Q6WMF6-F1
#
_cell.length_a   1.000
_cell.length_b   1.000
_cell.length_c   1.000
_cell.angle_alpha   90.00
_cell.angle_beta   90.00
_cell.angle_gamma   90.00
#
_symmetry.space_group_name_H-M   'P 1'
#
loop_
_entity.id
_entity.type
_entity.pdbx_description
1 polymer ?
#
loop_
_entity_poly.entity_id
_entity_poly.type
_entity_poly.pdbx_seq_one_letter_code
_entity_poly.pdbx_strand_id
1 'polypeptide(L)'
;MLIRWLLAAVHLLGYAFALAAIIGRTRGLRQLSGPAGLQRVFVADNVWGVTAVVLIVTGLMRVFGGLEKGADYYLHEPLFHVKMAALVLIFAFEIAPMMTLIRWRLAVRNGESPDLSRARRFARTGHWQSILLVVMVFAASGMARGIGA
;
A
#
# COMPACT_ATOMS: atom_id res chain seq x y z
N MET A 1 16.51 20.25 10.05
CA MET A 1 17.18 19.30 9.12
C MET A 1 16.95 17.84 9.51
N LEU A 2 17.25 17.42 10.75
CA LEU A 2 17.06 16.04 11.21
C LEU A 2 15.63 15.48 11.00
N ILE A 3 14.59 16.21 11.43
CA ILE A 3 13.18 15.78 11.32
C ILE A 3 12.77 15.56 9.86
N ARG A 4 13.17 16.46 8.96
CA ARG A 4 12.86 16.35 7.52
C ARG A 4 13.50 15.11 6.90
N TRP A 5 14.75 14.84 7.27
CA TRP A 5 15.48 13.65 6.83
C TRP A 5 14.84 12.35 7.37
N LEU A 6 14.54 12.29 8.68
CA LEU A 6 13.88 11.13 9.29
C LEU A 6 12.52 10.86 8.66
N LEU A 7 11.70 11.89 8.47
CA LEU A 7 10.40 11.78 7.82
C LEU A 7 10.53 11.20 6.41
N ALA A 8 11.52 11.66 5.65
CA ALA A 8 11.79 11.14 4.32
C ALA A 8 12.25 9.68 4.34
N ALA A 9 13.16 9.31 5.25
CA ALA A 9 13.64 7.93 5.40
C ALA A 9 12.50 6.97 5.76
N VAL A 10 11.67 7.33 6.73
CA VAL A 10 10.49 6.53 7.12
C VAL A 10 9.50 6.38 5.96
N HIS A 11 9.23 7.47 5.21
CA HIS A 11 8.35 7.41 4.05
C HIS A 11 8.89 6.48 2.96
N LEU A 12 10.19 6.54 2.66
CA LEU A 12 10.83 5.67 1.67
C LEU A 12 10.85 4.20 2.09
N LEU A 13 11.18 3.92 3.36
CA LEU A 13 11.07 2.57 3.92
C LEU A 13 9.63 2.06 3.85
N GLY A 14 8.64 2.94 4.04
CA GLY A 14 7.24 2.64 3.83
C GLY A 14 6.96 2.05 2.44
N TYR A 15 7.50 2.62 1.36
CA TYR A 15 7.30 2.03 0.02
C TYR A 15 7.89 0.62 -0.10
N ALA A 16 9.07 0.39 0.49
CA ALA A 16 9.72 -0.92 0.45
C ALA A 16 8.91 -1.99 1.21
N PHE A 17 8.47 -1.68 2.43
CA PHE A 17 7.64 -2.60 3.23
C PHE A 17 6.27 -2.83 2.59
N ALA A 18 5.66 -1.80 2.00
CA ALA A 18 4.40 -1.92 1.28
C ALA A 18 4.52 -2.88 0.10
N LEU A 19 5.55 -2.71 -0.73
CA LEU A 19 5.77 -3.56 -1.89
C LEU A 19 6.02 -5.02 -1.46
N ALA A 20 6.88 -5.23 -0.45
CA ALA A 20 7.16 -6.56 0.08
C ALA A 20 5.90 -7.23 0.65
N ALA A 21 5.08 -6.49 1.40
CA ALA A 21 3.84 -6.97 2.00
C ALA A 21 2.80 -7.34 0.95
N ILE A 22 2.55 -6.48 -0.04
CA ILE A 22 1.58 -6.75 -1.12
C ILE A 22 2.02 -7.97 -1.92
N ILE A 23 3.31 -8.09 -2.27
CA ILE A 23 3.84 -9.26 -2.99
C ILE A 23 3.71 -10.52 -2.13
N GLY A 24 4.08 -10.45 -0.85
CA GLY A 24 3.97 -11.58 0.09
C GLY A 24 2.52 -12.07 0.23
N ARG A 25 1.58 -11.15 0.42
CA ARG A 25 0.15 -11.43 0.49
C ARG A 25 -0.35 -12.03 -0.82
N THR A 26 0.03 -11.45 -1.95
CA THR A 26 -0.35 -11.93 -3.28
C THR A 26 0.14 -13.36 -3.52
N ARG A 27 1.40 -13.65 -3.21
CA ARG A 27 1.96 -15.00 -3.35
C ARG A 27 1.26 -16.00 -2.42
N GLY A 28 1.04 -15.62 -1.16
CA GLY A 28 0.31 -16.45 -0.20
C GLY A 28 -1.11 -16.77 -0.66
N LEU A 29 -1.85 -15.78 -1.18
CA LEU A 29 -3.19 -15.96 -1.74
C LEU A 29 -3.20 -16.84 -3.01
N ARG A 30 -2.16 -16.78 -3.85
CA ARG A 30 -2.05 -17.66 -5.04
C ARG A 30 -1.79 -19.11 -4.68
N GLN A 31 -1.02 -19.35 -3.63
CA GLN A 31 -0.58 -20.68 -3.18
C GLN A 31 -1.53 -21.28 -2.14
N LEU A 32 -2.62 -20.58 -1.81
CA LEU A 32 -3.56 -21.00 -0.79
C LEU A 32 -4.32 -22.26 -1.25
N SER A 33 -4.00 -23.41 -0.64
CA SER A 33 -4.67 -24.69 -0.86
C SER A 33 -5.52 -25.14 0.34
N GLY A 34 -5.42 -24.44 1.47
CA GLY A 34 -6.18 -24.72 2.69
C GLY A 34 -5.89 -23.71 3.81
N PRO A 35 -6.55 -23.86 4.98
CA PRO A 35 -6.50 -22.88 6.07
C PRO A 35 -5.10 -22.66 6.67
N ALA A 36 -4.22 -23.67 6.63
CA ALA A 36 -2.86 -23.59 7.17
C ALA A 36 -2.01 -22.48 6.51
N GLY A 37 -2.30 -22.10 5.26
CA GLY A 37 -1.60 -21.02 4.56
C GLY A 37 -2.05 -19.60 4.96
N LEU A 38 -3.19 -19.46 5.64
CA LEU A 38 -3.79 -18.15 5.93
C LEU A 38 -2.97 -17.28 6.87
N GLN A 39 -2.25 -17.88 7.82
CA GLN A 39 -1.45 -17.12 8.78
C GLN A 39 -0.43 -16.22 8.09
N ARG A 40 0.26 -16.73 7.06
CA ARG A 40 1.24 -15.94 6.28
C ARG A 40 0.58 -14.80 5.52
N VAL A 41 -0.63 -15.04 4.98
CA VAL A 41 -1.42 -14.02 4.31
C VAL A 41 -1.82 -12.92 5.29
N PHE A 42 -2.28 -13.28 6.50
CA PHE A 42 -2.66 -12.31 7.52
C PHE A 42 -1.49 -11.47 8.04
N VAL A 43 -0.31 -12.07 8.21
CA VAL A 43 0.90 -11.33 8.59
C VAL A 43 1.25 -10.32 7.50
N ALA A 44 1.30 -10.75 6.23
CA ALA A 44 1.59 -9.84 5.12
C ALA A 44 0.54 -8.73 5.00
N ASP A 45 -0.74 -9.05 5.21
CA ASP A 45 -1.84 -8.10 5.22
C ASP A 45 -1.74 -7.07 6.35
N ASN A 46 -1.31 -7.47 7.54
CA ASN A 46 -1.05 -6.56 8.66
C ASN A 46 0.11 -5.61 8.35
N VAL A 47 1.21 -6.13 7.80
CA VAL A 47 2.36 -5.29 7.40
C VAL A 47 1.92 -4.27 6.35
N TRP A 48 1.11 -4.69 5.37
CA TRP A 48 0.53 -3.77 4.39
C TRP A 48 -0.33 -2.68 5.04
N GLY A 49 -1.26 -3.06 5.93
CA GLY A 49 -2.13 -2.11 6.63
C GLY A 49 -1.37 -1.07 7.46
N VAL A 50 -0.39 -1.51 8.25
CA VAL A 50 0.49 -0.59 9.02
C VAL A 50 1.26 0.33 8.09
N THR A 51 1.82 -0.22 7.01
CA THR A 51 2.63 0.55 6.08
C THR A 51 1.81 1.56 5.29
N ALA A 52 0.56 1.25 4.94
CA ALA A 52 -0.36 2.19 4.31
C ALA A 52 -0.63 3.40 5.21
N VAL A 53 -0.84 3.19 6.51
CA VAL A 53 -0.99 4.29 7.49
C VAL A 53 0.28 5.13 7.54
N VAL A 54 1.46 4.50 7.64
CA VAL A 54 2.75 5.20 7.63
C VAL A 54 2.89 6.08 6.38
N LEU A 55 2.63 5.53 5.19
CA LEU A 55 2.73 6.25 3.92
C LEU A 55 1.76 7.43 3.83
N ILE A 56 0.51 7.26 4.27
CA ILE A 56 -0.48 8.35 4.29
C ILE A 56 -0.03 9.45 5.25
N VAL A 57 0.25 9.12 6.50
CA VAL A 57 0.58 10.11 7.54
C VAL A 57 1.82 10.90 7.14
N THR A 58 2.89 10.19 6.77
CA THR A 58 4.14 10.85 6.37
C THR A 58 3.99 11.61 5.05
N GLY A 59 3.17 11.13 4.10
CA GLY A 59 2.85 11.86 2.87
C GLY A 59 2.09 13.17 3.13
N LEU A 60 1.08 13.15 4.00
CA LEU A 60 0.33 14.35 4.40
C LEU A 60 1.23 15.36 5.12
N MET A 61 2.10 14.91 6.03
CA MET A 61 3.07 15.78 6.69
C MET A 61 4.02 16.47 5.71
N ARG A 62 4.38 15.82 4.60
CA ARG A 62 5.25 16.40 3.57
C ARG A 62 4.54 17.47 2.74
N VAL A 63 3.26 17.25 2.40
CA VAL A 63 2.47 18.22 1.61
C VAL A 63 2.03 19.41 2.47
N PHE A 64 1.49 19.15 3.67
CA PHE A 64 0.82 20.17 4.49
C PHE A 64 1.61 20.62 5.72
N GLY A 65 2.64 19.89 6.15
CA GLY A 65 3.37 20.19 7.38
C GLY A 65 4.33 21.37 7.32
N GLY A 66 4.38 22.13 6.22
CA GLY A 66 5.33 23.25 6.04
C GLY A 66 6.80 22.82 6.00
N LEU A 67 7.06 21.52 5.82
CA LEU A 67 8.41 20.93 5.84
C LEU A 67 9.07 20.90 4.46
N GLU A 68 8.32 21.07 3.37
CA GLU A 68 8.77 20.97 1.97
C GLU A 68 8.34 22.19 1.13
N LYS A 69 8.14 22.01 -0.19
CA LYS A 69 7.83 23.08 -1.18
C LYS A 69 6.45 23.75 -0.99
N GLY A 70 5.68 23.36 0.02
CA GLY A 70 4.33 23.88 0.29
C GLY A 70 3.24 23.21 -0.55
N ALA A 71 1.98 23.29 -0.09
CA ALA A 71 0.85 22.61 -0.73
C ALA A 71 0.57 23.11 -2.16
N ASP A 72 0.73 24.41 -2.43
CA ASP A 72 0.48 25.02 -3.73
C ASP A 72 1.37 24.45 -4.85
N TYR A 73 2.63 24.13 -4.53
CA TYR A 73 3.53 23.46 -5.45
C TYR A 73 2.99 22.08 -5.85
N TYR A 74 2.56 21.27 -4.89
CA TYR A 74 2.05 19.92 -5.17
C TYR A 74 0.75 19.96 -5.96
N LEU A 75 -0.12 20.94 -5.73
CA LEU A 75 -1.40 21.03 -6.42
C LEU A 75 -1.26 21.34 -7.94
N HIS A 76 -0.17 21.98 -8.35
CA HIS A 76 0.09 22.30 -9.77
C HIS A 76 1.01 21.28 -10.45
N GLU A 77 1.62 20.37 -9.71
CA GLU A 77 2.55 19.37 -10.23
C GLU A 77 1.79 18.15 -10.82
N PRO A 78 1.85 17.90 -12.14
CA PRO A 78 1.09 16.81 -12.78
C PRO A 78 1.42 15.42 -12.22
N LEU A 79 2.69 15.17 -11.89
CA LEU A 79 3.12 13.91 -11.31
C LEU A 79 2.59 13.70 -9.89
N PHE A 80 2.24 14.77 -9.17
CA PHE A 80 1.55 14.65 -7.88
C PHE A 80 0.17 14.03 -8.08
N HIS A 81 -0.59 14.51 -9.07
CA HIS A 81 -1.91 13.97 -9.40
C HIS A 81 -1.86 12.50 -9.84
N VAL A 82 -0.84 12.12 -10.63
CA VAL A 82 -0.60 10.71 -10.99
C VAL A 82 -0.40 9.85 -9.75
N LYS A 83 0.46 10.30 -8.82
CA LYS A 83 0.71 9.60 -7.55
C LYS A 83 -0.56 9.47 -6.72
N MET A 84 -1.36 10.53 -6.62
CA MET A 84 -2.61 10.54 -5.86
C MET A 84 -3.69 9.66 -6.50
N ALA A 85 -3.82 9.66 -7.83
CA ALA A 85 -4.72 8.77 -8.55
C ALA A 85 -4.33 7.29 -8.33
N ALA A 86 -3.04 6.96 -8.41
CA ALA A 86 -2.55 5.62 -8.12
C ALA A 86 -2.87 5.19 -6.68
N LEU A 87 -2.69 6.08 -5.70
CA LEU A 87 -3.04 5.82 -4.30
C LEU A 87 -4.54 5.51 -4.13
N VAL A 88 -5.41 6.31 -4.76
CA VAL A 88 -6.87 6.09 -4.72
C VAL A 88 -7.24 4.76 -5.35
N LEU A 89 -6.64 4.40 -6.50
CA LEU A 89 -6.87 3.10 -7.15
C LEU A 89 -6.40 1.93 -6.29
N ILE A 90 -5.25 2.06 -5.61
CA ILE A 90 -4.77 1.05 -4.67
C ILE A 90 -5.81 0.80 -3.58
N PHE A 91 -6.35 1.86 -2.97
CA PHE A 91 -7.38 1.74 -1.93
C PHE A 91 -8.69 1.18 -2.48
N ALA A 92 -9.13 1.59 -3.67
CA ALA A 92 -10.30 1.02 -4.31
C ALA A 92 -10.17 -0.49 -4.52
N PHE A 93 -9.00 -0.97 -4.96
CA PHE A 93 -8.71 -2.40 -5.05
C PHE A 93 -8.56 -3.09 -3.70
N GLU A 94 -8.23 -2.37 -2.64
CA GLU A 94 -7.95 -2.90 -1.30
C GLU A 94 -9.20 -3.21 -0.49
N ILE A 95 -10.29 -2.45 -0.69
CA ILE A 95 -11.51 -2.56 0.13
C ILE A 95 -12.04 -4.00 0.16
N ALA A 96 -12.19 -4.64 -1.00
CA ALA A 96 -12.76 -5.99 -1.08
C ALA A 96 -11.86 -7.09 -0.47
N PRO A 97 -10.54 -7.16 -0.78
CA PRO A 97 -9.60 -8.03 -0.09
C PRO A 97 -9.59 -7.82 1.42
N MET A 98 -9.45 -6.58 1.89
CA MET A 98 -9.35 -6.24 3.31
C MET A 98 -10.58 -6.74 4.08
N MET A 99 -11.79 -6.41 3.61
CA MET A 99 -13.03 -6.84 4.26
C MET A 99 -13.17 -8.37 4.29
N THR A 100 -12.71 -9.06 3.24
CA THR A 100 -12.79 -10.51 3.18
C THR A 100 -11.76 -11.17 4.09
N LEU A 101 -10.53 -10.65 4.15
CA LEU A 101 -9.49 -11.15 5.05
C LEU A 101 -9.86 -10.93 6.52
N ILE A 102 -10.51 -9.82 6.87
CA ILE A 102 -11.07 -9.62 8.21
C ILE A 102 -12.08 -10.72 8.56
N ARG A 103 -13.01 -11.02 7.65
CA ARG A 103 -13.98 -12.12 7.85
C ARG A 103 -13.30 -13.48 7.97
N TRP A 104 -12.28 -13.75 7.16
CA TRP A 104 -11.50 -14.99 7.25
C TRP A 104 -10.77 -15.12 8.59
N ARG A 105 -10.23 -14.03 9.14
CA ARG A 105 -9.63 -14.02 10.48
C ARG A 105 -10.65 -14.38 11.55
N LEU A 106 -11.86 -13.82 11.46
CA LEU A 106 -12.94 -14.11 12.40
C LEU A 106 -13.39 -15.58 12.32
N ALA A 107 -13.59 -16.11 11.12
CA ALA A 107 -13.93 -17.51 10.90
C ALA A 107 -12.88 -18.46 11.50
N VAL A 108 -11.60 -18.24 11.17
CA VAL A 108 -10.48 -19.04 11.71
C VAL A 108 -10.43 -18.96 13.24
N ARG A 109 -10.65 -17.77 13.82
CA ARG A 109 -10.70 -17.60 15.28
C ARG A 109 -11.84 -18.37 15.93
N ASN A 110 -12.95 -18.55 15.22
CA ASN A 110 -14.11 -19.32 15.68
C ASN A 110 -13.99 -20.83 15.39
N GLY A 111 -12.86 -21.30 14.83
CA GLY A 111 -12.67 -22.70 14.43
C GLY A 111 -13.37 -23.09 13.12
N GLU A 112 -13.88 -22.11 12.37
CA GLU A 112 -14.54 -22.32 11.09
C GLU A 112 -13.53 -22.32 9.93
N SER A 113 -13.87 -23.02 8.85
CA SER A 113 -13.09 -23.00 7.61
C SER A 113 -13.62 -21.93 6.65
N PRO A 114 -12.87 -20.84 6.38
CA PRO A 114 -13.32 -19.79 5.48
C PRO A 114 -13.38 -20.27 4.02
N ASP A 115 -14.33 -19.72 3.24
CA ASP A 115 -14.39 -19.94 1.79
C ASP A 115 -13.22 -19.25 1.08
N LEU A 116 -12.32 -20.05 0.50
CA LEU A 116 -11.11 -19.60 -0.18
C LEU A 116 -11.30 -19.38 -1.69
N SER A 117 -12.52 -19.52 -2.23
CA SER A 117 -12.83 -19.36 -3.66
C SER A 117 -12.32 -18.03 -4.25
N ARG A 118 -12.32 -16.97 -3.44
CA ARG A 118 -11.91 -15.61 -3.84
C ARG A 118 -10.39 -15.37 -3.78
N ALA A 119 -9.60 -16.28 -3.21
CA ALA A 119 -8.17 -16.08 -2.98
C ALA A 119 -7.40 -15.70 -4.25
N ARG A 120 -7.64 -16.43 -5.36
CA ARG A 120 -7.00 -16.14 -6.66
C ARG A 120 -7.40 -14.79 -7.24
N ARG A 121 -8.63 -14.31 -7.00
CA ARG A 121 -9.08 -12.98 -7.44
C ARG A 121 -8.35 -11.88 -6.67
N PHE A 122 -8.21 -12.03 -5.36
CA PHE A 122 -7.49 -11.06 -4.53
C PHE A 122 -5.98 -11.07 -4.78
N ALA A 123 -5.41 -12.21 -5.14
CA ALA A 123 -4.05 -12.24 -5.65
C ALA A 123 -3.88 -11.40 -6.93
N ARG A 124 -4.85 -11.43 -7.85
CA ARG A 124 -4.80 -10.63 -9.07
C ARG A 124 -4.90 -9.13 -8.78
N THR A 125 -5.74 -8.73 -7.84
CA THR A 125 -5.81 -7.32 -7.40
C THR A 125 -4.50 -6.89 -6.74
N GLY A 126 -3.88 -7.75 -5.93
CA GLY A 126 -2.56 -7.49 -5.32
C GLY A 126 -1.44 -7.28 -6.34
N HIS A 127 -1.49 -7.95 -7.49
CA HIS A 127 -0.55 -7.68 -8.59
C HIS A 127 -0.71 -6.25 -9.13
N TRP A 128 -1.94 -5.81 -9.41
CA TRP A 128 -2.22 -4.44 -9.85
C TRP A 128 -1.83 -3.41 -8.80
N GLN A 129 -2.08 -3.68 -7.52
CA GLN A 129 -1.64 -2.80 -6.43
C GLN A 129 -0.11 -2.65 -6.38
N SER A 130 0.64 -3.73 -6.64
CA SER A 130 2.10 -3.68 -6.70
C SER A 130 2.57 -2.78 -7.86
N ILE A 131 1.95 -2.89 -9.03
CA ILE A 131 2.26 -2.06 -10.20
C ILE A 131 1.95 -0.58 -9.89
N LEU A 132 0.78 -0.29 -9.33
CA LEU A 132 0.40 1.08 -8.95
C LEU A 132 1.34 1.67 -7.90
N LEU A 133 1.81 0.88 -6.95
CA LEU A 133 2.79 1.34 -5.95
C LEU A 133 4.13 1.69 -6.63
N VAL A 134 4.57 0.92 -7.62
CA VAL A 134 5.74 1.26 -8.42
C VAL A 134 5.52 2.56 -9.19
N VAL A 135 4.35 2.75 -9.82
CA VAL A 135 3.99 4.01 -10.49
C VAL A 135 4.08 5.21 -9.53
N MET A 136 3.63 5.06 -8.28
CA MET A 136 3.78 6.10 -7.26
C MET A 136 5.25 6.45 -7.00
N VAL A 137 6.14 5.46 -6.94
CA VAL A 137 7.59 5.68 -6.77
C VAL A 137 8.18 6.42 -7.96
N PHE A 138 7.82 6.05 -9.20
CA PHE A 138 8.26 6.75 -10.40
C PHE A 138 7.78 8.21 -10.41
N ALA A 139 6.51 8.46 -10.11
CA ALA A 139 5.95 9.80 -10.02
C ALA A 139 6.66 10.64 -8.94
N ALA A 140 6.89 10.07 -7.74
CA ALA A 140 7.63 10.74 -6.67
C ALA A 140 9.07 11.09 -7.06
N SER A 141 9.75 10.15 -7.73
CA SER A 141 11.12 10.30 -8.23
C SER A 141 11.23 11.37 -9.33
N GLY A 142 10.23 11.47 -10.20
CA GLY A 142 10.15 12.50 -11.25
C GLY A 142 9.92 13.90 -10.66
N MET A 143 8.97 14.05 -9.72
CA MET A 143 8.72 15.32 -9.03
C MET A 143 9.97 15.83 -8.31
N ALA A 144 10.73 14.93 -7.66
CA ALA A 144 11.96 15.30 -6.96
C ALA A 144 13.04 15.86 -7.89
N ARG A 145 12.95 15.56 -9.20
CA ARG A 145 13.87 16.04 -10.25
C ARG A 145 13.28 17.15 -11.13
N GLY A 146 12.06 17.61 -10.83
CA GLY A 146 11.39 18.65 -11.61
C GLY A 146 10.88 18.19 -12.98
N ILE A 147 10.68 16.89 -13.19
CA ILE A 147 10.09 16.38 -14.43
C ILE A 147 8.58 16.68 -14.42
N GLY A 148 8.12 17.50 -15.37
CA GLY A 148 6.69 17.87 -15.47
C GLY A 148 6.31 19.14 -14.68
N ALA A 149 7.30 19.80 -14.06
CA ALA A 149 7.17 21.12 -13.44
C ALA A 149 7.35 22.27 -14.45
#